data_AF-L0KVB1-F1
#
_entry.id   AF-L0KVB1-F1
#
_cell.length_a   1.000
_cell.length_b   1.000
_cell.length_c   1.000
_cell.angle_alpha   90.00
_cell.angle_beta   90.00
_cell.angle_gamma   90.00
#
_symmetry.space_group_name_H-M   'P 1'
#
loop_
_entity.id
_entity.type
_entity.pdbx_description
1 polymer ?
#
loop_
_entity_poly.entity_id
_entity_poly.type
_entity_poly.pdbx_seq_one_letter_code
_entity_poly.pdbx_strand_id
1 'polypeptide(L)' 'MPLSESLHSVEMEFRCSECGLGFVKPGRWFKSAAQHHCSGCHHLTHLTYPKKLALFDKYAKLPTMGIGGEER' A
#
# COMPACT_ATOMS: atom_id res chain seq x y z
N MET A 1 -14.16 -4.76 -8.57
CA MET A 1 -13.99 -4.99 -7.12
C MET A 1 -13.75 -3.64 -6.46
N PRO A 2 -14.75 -3.05 -5.77
CA PRO A 2 -14.48 -1.87 -4.95
C PRO A 2 -13.55 -2.28 -3.80
N LEU A 3 -12.74 -1.34 -3.35
CA LEU A 3 -11.79 -1.49 -2.24
C LEU A 3 -12.49 -2.17 -1.05
N SER A 4 -12.26 -3.47 -0.86
CA SER A 4 -12.97 -4.26 0.14
C SER A 4 -12.74 -3.67 1.51
N GLU A 5 -13.83 -3.45 2.26
CA GLU A 5 -13.75 -2.83 3.58
C GLU A 5 -12.90 -3.65 4.56
N SER A 6 -12.86 -4.97 4.37
CA SER A 6 -11.98 -5.89 5.10
C SER A 6 -10.50 -5.53 4.99
N LEU A 7 -10.09 -4.94 3.86
CA LEU A 7 -8.71 -4.54 3.60
C LEU A 7 -8.41 -3.10 4.07
N HIS A 8 -9.40 -2.33 4.51
CA HIS A 8 -9.17 -0.96 4.99
C HIS A 8 -8.33 -0.92 6.28
N SER A 9 -8.49 -1.93 7.12
CA SER A 9 -7.72 -2.08 8.37
C SER A 9 -6.44 -2.88 8.19
N VAL A 10 -6.22 -3.48 7.02
CA VAL A 10 -5.00 -4.24 6.71
C VAL A 10 -3.88 -3.29 6.36
N GLU A 11 -2.72 -3.51 6.97
CA GLU A 11 -1.49 -2.82 6.64
C GLU A 11 -0.92 -3.34 5.32
N MET A 12 -0.80 -2.44 4.35
CA MET A 12 -0.29 -2.73 3.02
C MET A 12 1.05 -2.04 2.84
N GLU A 13 2.01 -2.77 2.30
CA GLU A 13 3.30 -2.24 1.90
C GLU A 13 3.24 -1.78 0.44
N PHE A 14 3.64 -0.54 0.22
CA PHE A 14 3.86 -0.01 -1.12
C PHE A 14 5.32 0.39 -1.27
N ARG A 15 5.96 -0.07 -2.34
CA ARG A 15 7.36 0.23 -2.65
C ARG A 15 7.46 1.37 -3.66
N CYS A 16 8.33 2.32 -3.38
CA CYS A 16 8.68 3.36 -4.35
C CYS A 16 9.32 2.72 -5.60
N SER A 17 8.88 3.14 -6.79
CA SER A 17 9.44 2.64 -8.06
C SER A 17 10.87 3.14 -8.32
N GLU A 18 11.26 4.27 -7.73
CA GLU A 18 12.58 4.88 -7.97
C GLU A 18 13.66 4.33 -7.05
N CYS A 19 13.40 4.27 -5.74
CA CYS A 19 14.40 3.86 -4.74
C CYS A 19 14.12 2.49 -4.10
N GLY A 20 12.98 1.87 -4.41
CA GLY A 20 12.57 0.60 -3.80
C GLY A 20 12.13 0.69 -2.34
N LEU A 21 12.15 1.88 -1.71
CA LEU A 21 11.77 2.06 -0.32
C LEU A 21 10.30 1.67 -0.11
N GLY A 22 10.08 0.62 0.68
CA GLY A 22 8.78 0.17 1.14
C GLY A 22 8.26 1.03 2.26
N PHE A 23 7.02 1.47 2.17
CA PHE A 23 6.32 2.07 3.30
C PHE A 23 5.01 1.34 3.54
N VAL A 24 4.68 1.17 4.82
CA VAL A 24 3.49 0.46 5.27
C VAL A 24 2.43 1.48 5.68
N LYS A 25 1.23 1.36 5.10
CA LYS A 25 0.06 2.16 5.46
C LYS A 25 -1.20 1.30 5.44
N PRO A 26 -2.22 1.64 6.24
CA PRO A 26 -3.47 0.90 6.22
C PRO A 26 -4.21 1.11 4.90
N GLY A 27 -4.97 0.12 4.42
CA GLY A 27 -5.72 0.22 3.16
C GLY A 27 -6.66 1.43 3.09
N ARG A 28 -7.24 1.87 4.22
CA ARG A 28 -8.03 3.11 4.30
C ARG A 28 -7.25 4.35 3.83
N TRP A 29 -5.94 4.37 4.12
CA TRP A 29 -5.06 5.45 3.70
C TRP A 29 -4.82 5.37 2.18
N PHE A 30 -4.54 4.18 1.63
CA PHE A 30 -4.39 4.00 0.18
C PHE A 30 -5.66 4.33 -0.61
N LYS A 31 -6.84 4.09 -0.02
CA LYS A 31 -8.12 4.51 -0.59
C LYS A 31 -8.19 6.02 -0.77
N SER A 32 -7.90 6.78 0.29
CA SER A 32 -8.01 8.25 0.30
C SER A 32 -6.83 8.96 -0.36
N ALA A 33 -5.61 8.44 -0.24
CA ALA A 33 -4.41 9.06 -0.75
C ALA A 33 -4.39 9.09 -2.29
N ALA A 34 -4.23 10.28 -2.88
CA ALA A 34 -4.03 10.44 -4.33
C ALA A 34 -2.54 10.38 -4.71
N GLN A 35 -1.68 10.90 -3.82
CA GLN A 35 -0.26 11.08 -4.06
C GLN A 35 0.49 10.80 -2.76
N HIS A 36 1.70 10.27 -2.87
CA HIS A 36 2.58 10.01 -1.75
C HIS A 36 3.99 10.49 -2.07
N HIS A 37 4.59 11.22 -1.14
CA HIS A 37 5.98 11.62 -1.26
C HIS A 37 6.87 10.59 -0.57
N CYS A 38 7.75 9.95 -1.34
CA CYS A 38 8.66 8.95 -0.79
C CYS A 38 9.63 9.60 0.20
N SER A 39 9.74 9.06 1.42
CA SER A 39 10.67 9.56 2.43
C SER A 39 12.15 9.29 2.11
N GLY A 40 12.45 8.40 1.16
CA GLY A 40 13.82 8.10 0.74
C GLY A 40 14.31 9.04 -0.36
N CYS A 41 13.70 8.97 -1.54
CA CYS A 41 14.13 9.75 -2.71
C CYS A 41 13.36 11.05 -2.94
N HIS A 42 12.39 11.40 -2.09
CA HIS A 42 11.51 12.55 -2.31
C HIS A 42 10.83 12.53 -3.68
N HIS A 43 10.54 11.33 -4.19
CA HIS A 43 9.79 11.19 -5.42
C HIS A 43 8.29 11.22 -5.12
N LEU A 44 7.56 12.05 -5.87
CA LEU A 44 6.12 12.14 -5.80
C LEU A 44 5.49 10.97 -6.56
N THR A 45 5.08 9.95 -5.82
CA THR A 45 4.42 8.79 -6.41
C THR A 45 2.92 9.00 -6.48
N HIS A 46 2.37 8.98 -7.69
CA HIS A 46 0.92 9.01 -7.89
C HIS A 46 0.33 7.62 -7.61
N LEU A 47 -0.55 7.56 -6.62
CA LEU A 47 -1.38 6.38 -6.35
C LEU A 47 -2.59 6.46 -7.26
N THR A 48 -2.39 6.20 -8.55
CA THR A 48 -3.48 6.19 -9.52
C THR A 48 -4.45 5.04 -9.21
N TYR A 49 -5.72 5.20 -9.60
CA TYR A 49 -6.75 4.18 -9.40
C TYR A 49 -6.32 2.74 -9.78
N PRO A 50 -5.70 2.48 -10.95
CA PRO A 50 -5.21 1.14 -11.30
C PRO A 50 -4.10 0.63 -10.37
N LYS A 51 -3.22 1.52 -9.89
CA LYS A 51 -2.14 1.16 -8.94
C LYS A 51 -2.72 0.75 -7.58
N LYS A 52 -3.76 1.45 -7.12
CA LYS A 52 -4.52 1.07 -5.92
C LYS A 52 -5.22 -0.28 -6.10
N LEU A 53 -5.87 -0.50 -7.25
CA LEU A 53 -6.53 -1.77 -7.54
C LEU A 53 -5.55 -2.94 -7.54
N ALA A 54 -4.39 -2.80 -8.18
CA ALA A 54 -3.36 -3.83 -8.18
C ALA A 54 -2.84 -4.15 -6.77
N LEU A 55 -2.69 -3.12 -5.93
CA LEU A 55 -2.31 -3.30 -4.53
C LEU A 55 -3.39 -4.07 -3.76
N PHE A 56 -4.64 -3.62 -3.84
CA PHE A 56 -5.75 -4.29 -3.15
C PHE A 56 -6.01 -5.71 -3.65
N ASP A 57 -5.89 -5.96 -4.95
CA ASP A 57 -6.04 -7.30 -5.54
C ASP A 57 -4.91 -8.24 -5.07
N LYS A 58 -3.66 -7.75 -5.01
CA LYS A 58 -2.53 -8.50 -4.44
C LYS A 58 -2.81 -8.90 -3.00
N TYR A 59 -3.26 -7.97 -2.16
CA TYR A 59 -3.57 -8.23 -0.75
C TYR A 59 -4.85 -9.02 -0.54
N ALA A 60 -5.82 -8.96 -1.45
CA ALA A 60 -7.02 -9.80 -1.42
C ALA A 60 -6.71 -11.27 -1.72
N LYS A 61 -5.70 -11.53 -2.55
CA LYS A 61 -5.25 -12.88 -2.92
C LYS A 61 -4.22 -13.45 -1.96
N LEU A 62 -3.50 -12.60 -1.24
CA LEU A 62 -2.63 -13.03 -0.17
C LEU A 62 -3.50 -13.49 1.00
N PRO A 63 -3.33 -14.72 1.55
CA PRO A 63 -3.90 -15.04 2.85
C PRO A 63 -3.36 -13.99 3.81
N THR A 64 -4.24 -13.36 4.57
CA THR A 64 -4.02 -12.18 5.41
C THR A 64 -2.93 -12.44 6.45
N MET A 65 -1.68 -12.49 6.03
CA MET A 65 -0.50 -12.54 6.87
C MET A 65 -0.15 -11.08 7.05
N GLY A 66 -0.80 -10.47 8.06
CA GLY A 66 -0.43 -9.15 8.53
C GLY A 66 1.07 -9.16 8.73
N ILE A 67 1.78 -8.37 7.93
CA ILE A 67 3.19 -8.09 8.14
C ILE A 67 3.23 -7.13 9.33
N GLY A 68 2.95 -7.68 10.52
CA GLY A 68 3.59 -7.21 11.73
C GLY A 68 5.06 -7.53 11.55
N GLY A 69 5.87 -6.50 11.37
CA GLY A 69 7.30 -6.63 11.57
C GLY A 69 7.56 -6.94 13.04
N GLU A 70 7.54 -8.21 13.40
CA GLU A 70 8.39 -8.82 14.44
C GLU A 70 9.55 -9.43 13.62
N GLU A 71 10.84 -9.34 13.94
CA GLU A 71 11.56 -9.28 15.21
C GLU A 71 13.07 -9.06 14.90
N ARG A 72 13.74 -8.17 15.65
CA ARG A 72 14.95 -8.46 16.42
C ARG A 72 15.41 -7.26 17.25
#